data_AF-A0A8T3YJZ0-F1
#
_entry.id   AF-A0A8T3YJZ0-F1
#
_cell.length_a   1.000
_cell.length_b   1.000
_cell.length_c   1.000
_cell.angle_alpha   90.00
_cell.angle_beta   90.00
_cell.angle_gamma   90.00
#
_symmetry.space_group_name_H-M   'P 1'
#
loop_
_entity.id
_entity.type
_entity.pdbx_description
1 polymer ?
#
loop_
_entity_poly.entity_id
_entity_poly.type
_entity_poly.pdbx_seq_one_letter_code
_entity_poly.pdbx_strand_id
1 'polypeptide(L)'
;MDVQQAAEDLVRQVQEGKAMAAFDQYYAEDVVMQENEQPPVAGKAANRERELQFFGGVEQVHEIRAVRSACQGDVAMTEWVFDVTFKGGARKKWHQVAVQQWKGGKVASEKFYYDTGAAKA
;
A
#
# COMPACT_ATOMS: atom_id res chain seq x y z
N MET A 1 -7.91 -13.04 -15.28
CA MET A 1 -7.18 -11.75 -15.26
C MET A 1 -5.79 -12.06 -14.78
N ASP A 2 -4.77 -11.60 -15.47
CA ASP A 2 -3.38 -11.86 -15.09
C ASP A 2 -3.03 -11.01 -13.86
N VAL A 3 -2.75 -11.67 -12.73
CA VAL A 3 -2.42 -11.01 -11.45
C VAL A 3 -1.12 -10.24 -11.58
N GLN A 4 -0.15 -10.76 -12.34
CA GLN A 4 1.13 -10.08 -12.52
C GLN A 4 0.91 -8.74 -13.22
N GLN A 5 0.19 -8.74 -14.35
CA GLN A 5 -0.08 -7.50 -15.09
C GLN A 5 -0.93 -6.51 -14.28
N ALA A 6 -1.89 -6.99 -13.50
CA ALA A 6 -2.71 -6.14 -12.63
C ALA A 6 -1.89 -5.51 -11.49
N ALA A 7 -1.00 -6.28 -10.86
CA ALA A 7 -0.12 -5.80 -9.81
C ALA A 7 0.93 -4.81 -10.35
N GLU A 8 1.51 -5.08 -11.51
CA GLU A 8 2.44 -4.16 -12.18
C GLU A 8 1.77 -2.82 -12.51
N ASP A 9 0.52 -2.84 -13.00
CA ASP A 9 -0.23 -1.61 -13.25
C ASP A 9 -0.60 -0.86 -11.97
N LEU A 10 -1.01 -1.57 -10.90
CA LEU A 10 -1.23 -0.98 -9.58
C LEU A 10 0.03 -0.25 -9.10
N VAL A 11 1.19 -0.91 -9.15
CA VAL A 11 2.48 -0.33 -8.75
C VAL A 11 2.83 0.90 -9.58
N ARG A 12 2.61 0.85 -10.89
CA ARG A 12 2.83 1.98 -11.80
C ARG A 12 1.93 3.17 -11.43
N GLN A 13 0.63 2.94 -11.25
CA GLN A 13 -0.31 4.00 -10.89
C GLN A 13 0.03 4.65 -9.55
N VAL A 14 0.46 3.89 -8.55
CA VAL A 14 0.90 4.44 -7.26
C VAL A 14 2.11 5.37 -7.43
N GLN A 15 3.12 4.98 -8.22
CA GLN A 15 4.29 5.83 -8.50
C GLN A 15 3.94 7.10 -9.30
N GLU A 16 2.88 7.06 -10.13
CA GLU A 16 2.34 8.21 -10.84
C GLU A 16 1.48 9.13 -9.95
N GLY A 17 1.40 8.87 -8.64
CA GLY A 17 0.58 9.65 -7.70
C GLY A 17 -0.92 9.35 -7.79
N LYS A 18 -1.31 8.25 -8.45
CA LYS A 18 -2.71 7.83 -8.65
C LYS A 18 -3.11 6.73 -7.67
N ALA A 19 -2.51 6.69 -6.49
CA ALA A 19 -2.74 5.63 -5.49
C ALA A 19 -4.23 5.41 -5.18
N MET A 20 -5.02 6.48 -5.05
CA MET A 20 -6.45 6.35 -4.76
C MET A 20 -7.27 5.79 -5.95
N ALA A 21 -6.91 6.17 -7.17
CA ALA A 21 -7.57 5.61 -8.35
C ALA A 21 -7.23 4.12 -8.51
N ALA A 22 -5.97 3.75 -8.28
CA ALA A 22 -5.52 2.36 -8.25
C ALA A 22 -6.23 1.56 -7.16
N PHE A 23 -6.40 2.15 -5.96
CA PHE A 23 -7.15 1.55 -4.86
C PHE A 23 -8.61 1.25 -5.26
N ASP A 24 -9.31 2.27 -5.78
CA ASP A 24 -10.70 2.14 -6.22
C ASP A 24 -10.85 1.09 -7.34
N GLN A 25 -9.87 1.01 -8.25
CA GLN A 25 -9.83 0.07 -9.36
C GLN A 25 -9.51 -1.37 -8.94
N TYR A 26 -8.54 -1.60 -8.06
CA TYR A 26 -7.99 -2.94 -7.83
C TYR A 26 -8.42 -3.59 -6.52
N TYR A 27 -8.95 -2.85 -5.55
CA TYR A 27 -9.30 -3.44 -4.26
C TYR A 27 -10.75 -3.96 -4.26
N ALA A 28 -10.95 -5.16 -3.72
CA ALA A 28 -12.26 -5.78 -3.54
C ALA A 28 -13.09 -5.03 -2.49
N GLU A 29 -14.42 -5.12 -2.56
CA GLU A 29 -15.31 -4.44 -1.60
C GLU A 29 -15.13 -4.97 -0.17
N ASP A 30 -14.81 -6.25 -0.03
CA ASP A 30 -14.56 -6.97 1.23
C ASP A 30 -13.07 -7.03 1.62
N VAL A 31 -12.21 -6.19 1.01
CA VAL A 31 -10.76 -6.23 1.24
C VAL A 31 -10.40 -6.09 2.72
N VAL A 32 -9.41 -6.87 3.15
CA VAL A 32 -8.85 -6.80 4.50
C VAL A 32 -7.40 -6.32 4.43
N MET A 33 -7.08 -5.21 5.10
CA MET A 33 -5.71 -4.68 5.13
C MET A 33 -5.14 -4.65 6.54
N GLN A 34 -3.86 -4.94 6.67
CA GLN A 34 -3.19 -5.04 7.97
C GLN A 34 -1.84 -4.31 7.96
N GLU A 35 -1.61 -3.50 9.00
CA GLU A 35 -0.31 -2.89 9.26
C GLU A 35 0.48 -3.71 10.27
N ASN A 36 1.58 -4.33 9.83
CA ASN A 36 2.38 -5.24 10.65
C ASN A 36 1.49 -6.26 11.39
N GLU A 37 1.57 -6.33 12.72
CA GLU A 37 0.76 -7.21 13.56
C GLU A 37 -0.41 -6.50 14.24
N GLN A 38 -0.78 -5.29 13.80
CA GLN A 38 -1.95 -4.59 14.32
C GLN A 38 -3.24 -5.30 13.89
N PRO A 39 -4.38 -5.05 14.58
CA PRO A 39 -5.67 -5.56 14.15
C PRO A 39 -5.98 -5.18 12.70
N PRO A 40 -6.49 -6.12 11.88
CA PRO A 40 -6.80 -5.83 10.49
C PRO A 40 -8.02 -4.91 10.35
N VAL A 41 -8.03 -4.13 9.27
CA VAL A 41 -9.16 -3.27 8.89
C VAL A 41 -9.91 -3.94 7.75
N ALA A 42 -11.19 -4.25 7.97
CA ALA A 42 -12.04 -4.93 7.00
C ALA A 42 -12.92 -3.96 6.21
N GLY A 43 -13.07 -4.23 4.92
CA GLY A 43 -13.94 -3.50 4.01
C GLY A 43 -13.24 -2.34 3.29
N LYS A 44 -13.59 -2.16 2.02
CA LYS A 44 -13.01 -1.13 1.16
C LYS A 44 -13.24 0.28 1.67
N ALA A 45 -14.44 0.59 2.18
CA ALA A 45 -14.78 1.93 2.65
C ALA A 45 -13.89 2.38 3.82
N ALA A 46 -13.71 1.54 4.84
CA ALA A 46 -12.87 1.85 6.00
C ALA A 46 -11.39 2.01 5.61
N ASN A 47 -10.89 1.11 4.75
CA ASN A 47 -9.53 1.20 4.24
C ASN A 47 -9.31 2.45 3.39
N ARG A 48 -10.26 2.81 2.53
CA ARG A 48 -10.21 4.02 1.70
C ARG A 48 -10.11 5.28 2.56
N GLU A 49 -10.85 5.35 3.67
CA GLU A 49 -10.76 6.47 4.59
C GLU A 49 -9.37 6.57 5.23
N ARG A 50 -8.78 5.45 5.66
CA ARG A 50 -7.41 5.41 6.20
C ARG A 50 -6.37 5.88 5.18
N GLU A 51 -6.44 5.40 3.93
CA GLU A 51 -5.55 5.84 2.86
C GLU A 51 -5.71 7.34 2.59
N LEU A 52 -6.96 7.85 2.54
CA LEU A 52 -7.22 9.29 2.39
C LEU A 52 -6.66 10.12 3.54
N GLN A 53 -6.75 9.64 4.77
CA GLN A 53 -6.16 10.31 5.93
C GLN A 53 -4.63 10.34 5.83
N PHE A 54 -4.01 9.22 5.42
CA PHE A 54 -2.57 9.14 5.20
C PHE A 54 -2.10 10.16 4.14
N PHE A 55 -2.65 10.08 2.92
CA PHE A 55 -2.28 10.99 1.83
C PHE A 55 -2.68 12.45 2.12
N GLY A 56 -3.82 12.67 2.79
CA GLY A 56 -4.28 13.99 3.21
C GLY A 56 -3.41 14.63 4.29
N GLY A 57 -2.68 13.82 5.06
CA GLY A 57 -1.69 14.25 6.05
C GLY A 57 -0.33 14.61 5.45
N VAL A 58 -0.05 14.22 4.21
CA VAL A 58 1.21 14.56 3.51
C VAL A 58 1.16 16.00 3.01
N GLU A 59 2.20 16.76 3.32
CA GLU A 59 2.44 18.12 2.82
C GLU A 59 3.27 18.10 1.54
N GLN A 60 4.31 17.26 1.51
CA GLN A 60 5.20 17.13 0.36
C GLN A 60 5.66 15.68 0.18
N VAL A 61 5.54 15.19 -1.06
CA VAL A 61 6.14 13.90 -1.47
C VAL A 61 7.50 14.18 -2.09
N HIS A 62 8.56 13.57 -1.53
CA HIS A 62 9.92 13.62 -2.08
C HIS A 62 10.23 12.37 -2.91
N GLU A 63 9.80 11.21 -2.44
CA GLU A 63 9.98 9.92 -3.11
C GLU A 63 8.82 8.97 -2.75
N ILE A 64 8.22 8.35 -3.76
CA ILE A 64 7.44 7.11 -3.62
C ILE A 64 7.92 6.22 -4.75
N ARG A 65 8.69 5.18 -4.42
CA ARG A 65 9.36 4.36 -5.43
C ARG A 65 9.22 2.89 -5.11
N ALA A 66 8.80 2.12 -6.11
CA ALA A 66 8.92 0.67 -6.05
C ALA A 66 10.37 0.27 -6.32
N VAL A 67 10.98 -0.46 -5.38
CA VAL A 67 12.35 -0.97 -5.50
C VAL A 67 12.34 -2.28 -6.26
N ARG A 68 11.44 -3.19 -5.88
CA ARG A 68 11.26 -4.52 -6.44
C ARG A 68 9.78 -4.88 -6.40
N SER A 69 9.32 -5.64 -7.37
CA SER A 69 8.05 -6.34 -7.30
C SER A 69 8.23 -7.79 -7.75
N ALA A 70 7.38 -8.66 -7.22
CA ALA A 70 7.31 -10.06 -7.61
C ALA A 70 5.86 -10.53 -7.57
N CYS A 71 5.52 -11.47 -8.43
CA CYS A 71 4.21 -12.12 -8.46
C CYS A 71 4.39 -13.63 -8.56
N GLN A 72 3.67 -14.38 -7.73
CA GLN A 72 3.62 -15.84 -7.77
C GLN A 72 2.18 -16.31 -7.57
N GLY A 73 1.59 -16.88 -8.63
CA GLY A 73 0.18 -17.27 -8.61
C GLY A 73 -0.70 -16.06 -8.33
N ASP A 74 -1.50 -16.14 -7.27
CA ASP A 74 -2.40 -15.08 -6.84
C ASP A 74 -1.79 -14.13 -5.79
N VAL A 75 -0.48 -14.22 -5.52
CA VAL A 75 0.20 -13.36 -4.54
C VAL A 75 1.16 -12.41 -5.26
N ALA A 76 1.04 -11.11 -4.97
CA ALA A 76 1.97 -10.09 -5.42
C ALA A 76 2.66 -9.43 -4.22
N MET A 77 3.92 -9.05 -4.38
CA MET A 77 4.71 -8.37 -3.37
C MET A 77 5.40 -7.15 -3.99
N THR A 78 5.39 -6.03 -3.29
CA THR A 78 6.15 -4.84 -3.70
C THR A 78 6.94 -4.26 -2.53
N GLU A 79 8.24 -4.07 -2.74
CA GLU A 79 9.11 -3.32 -1.84
C GLU A 79 9.07 -1.84 -2.24
N TRP A 80 8.74 -0.98 -1.29
CA TRP A 80 8.56 0.46 -1.44
C TRP A 80 9.60 1.24 -0.63
N VAL A 81 10.01 2.38 -1.17
CA VAL A 81 10.66 3.46 -0.45
C VAL A 81 9.72 4.66 -0.43
N PHE A 82 9.44 5.16 0.77
CA PHE A 82 8.69 6.39 0.98
C PHE A 82 9.61 7.44 1.57
N ASP A 83 9.51 8.67 1.07
CA ASP A 83 10.15 9.86 1.60
C ASP A 83 9.16 11.02 1.50
N VAL A 84 8.54 11.38 2.62
CA VAL A 84 7.44 12.35 2.66
C VAL A 84 7.60 13.29 3.85
N THR A 85 7.07 14.51 3.69
CA THR A 85 6.91 15.47 4.78
C THR A 85 5.44 15.55 5.14
N PHE A 86 5.11 15.33 6.41
CA PHE A 86 3.75 15.43 6.91
C PHE A 86 3.44 16.87 7.33
N LYS A 87 2.16 17.28 7.20
CA LYS A 87 1.67 18.60 7.58
C LYS A 87 2.02 18.91 9.03
N GLY A 88 2.78 19.99 9.24
CA GLY A 88 3.22 20.40 10.58
C GLY A 88 4.16 19.42 11.28
N GLY A 89 4.71 18.45 10.54
CA GLY A 89 5.57 17.39 11.07
C GLY A 89 6.94 17.35 10.40
N ALA A 90 7.76 16.37 10.81
CA ALA A 90 9.07 16.14 10.22
C ALA A 90 8.98 15.34 8.91
N ARG A 91 10.00 15.51 8.05
CA ARG A 91 10.27 14.60 6.93
C ARG A 91 10.59 13.20 7.47
N LYS A 92 9.94 12.18 6.92
CA LYS A 92 10.14 10.78 7.26
C LYS A 92 10.50 9.99 6.01
N LYS A 93 11.49 9.11 6.16
CA LYS A 93 11.89 8.15 5.13
C LYS A 93 11.85 6.74 5.71
N TRP A 94 11.19 5.80 5.02
CA TRP A 94 11.12 4.40 5.45
C TRP A 94 10.99 3.45 4.27
N HIS A 95 11.18 2.17 4.55
CA HIS A 95 10.99 1.05 3.63
C HIS A 95 9.80 0.21 4.08
N GLN A 96 9.04 -0.29 3.12
CA GLN A 96 7.84 -1.09 3.39
C GLN A 96 7.68 -2.17 2.34
N VAL A 97 7.27 -3.38 2.73
CA VAL A 97 6.82 -4.42 1.80
C VAL A 97 5.31 -4.53 1.91
N ALA A 98 4.62 -4.39 0.79
CA ALA A 98 3.19 -4.69 0.66
C ALA A 98 3.04 -6.10 0.06
N VAL A 99 2.37 -7.00 0.78
CA VAL A 99 2.06 -8.36 0.33
C VAL A 99 0.56 -8.44 0.08
N GLN A 100 0.18 -8.68 -1.16
CA GLN A 100 -1.19 -8.68 -1.63
C GLN A 100 -1.61 -10.08 -2.05
N GLN A 101 -2.73 -10.55 -1.51
CA GLN A 101 -3.44 -11.72 -2.02
C GLN A 101 -4.55 -11.25 -2.96
N TRP A 102 -4.54 -11.75 -4.18
CA TRP A 102 -5.49 -11.43 -5.22
C TRP A 102 -6.55 -12.53 -5.35
N LYS A 103 -7.76 -12.14 -5.75
CA LYS A 103 -8.85 -13.04 -6.09
C LYS A 103 -9.72 -12.36 -7.14
N GLY A 104 -9.95 -13.05 -8.27
CA GLY A 104 -10.78 -12.52 -9.35
C GLY A 104 -10.26 -11.19 -9.94
N GLY A 105 -8.95 -10.98 -9.95
CA GLY A 105 -8.34 -9.74 -10.45
C GLY A 105 -8.45 -8.54 -9.50
N LYS A 106 -8.83 -8.76 -8.24
CA LYS A 106 -8.88 -7.75 -7.19
C LYS A 106 -8.00 -8.15 -6.01
N VAL A 107 -7.44 -7.19 -5.31
CA VAL A 107 -6.78 -7.38 -4.00
C VAL A 107 -7.86 -7.72 -2.98
N ALA A 108 -7.80 -8.93 -2.44
CA ALA A 108 -8.71 -9.44 -1.41
C ALA A 108 -8.11 -9.27 0.00
N SER A 109 -6.79 -9.32 0.13
CA SER A 109 -6.11 -8.89 1.34
C SER A 109 -4.75 -8.28 1.06
N GLU A 110 -4.32 -7.41 1.96
CA GLU A 110 -2.99 -6.79 1.91
C GLU A 110 -2.39 -6.69 3.31
N LYS A 111 -1.12 -7.08 3.44
CA LYS A 111 -0.37 -6.90 4.67
C LYS A 111 0.89 -6.08 4.40
N PHE A 112 1.09 -5.07 5.22
CA PHE A 112 2.25 -4.20 5.18
C PHE A 112 3.27 -4.61 6.23
N TYR A 113 4.52 -4.72 5.82
CA TYR A 113 5.66 -4.98 6.70
C TYR A 113 6.61 -3.80 6.65
N TYR A 114 6.88 -3.17 7.78
CA TYR A 114 7.81 -2.05 7.89
C TYR A 114 8.30 -1.88 9.32
N ASP A 115 9.43 -1.22 9.50
CA ASP A 115 9.93 -0.88 10.84
C ASP A 115 9.04 0.21 11.47
N THR A 116 8.43 -0.11 12.61
CA THR A 116 7.58 0.83 13.36
C THR A 116 8.38 1.81 14.21
N GLY A 117 9.71 1.61 14.33
CA GLY A 117 10.55 2.35 15.26
C GLY A 117 10.27 2.04 16.73
N ALA A 118 9.43 1.04 17.02
CA ALA A 118 9.23 0.54 18.38
C ALA A 118 10.55 -0.07 18.88
N ALA A 119 10.96 0.29 20.11
CA ALA A 119 12.17 -0.22 20.72
C ALA A 119 12.18 -1.77 20.68
N LYS A 120 13.32 -2.35 20.29
CA LYS A 120 13.53 -3.80 20.41
C LYS A 120 13.35 -4.14 21.90
N ALA A 121 12.36 -4.99 22.20
CA ALA A 121 12.17 -5.57 23.53
C ALA A 121 13.36 -6.46 23.91
#